data_AF-A0A0E1WHC2-F1
#
_entry.id   AF-A0A0E1WHC2-F1
#
_cell.length_a   1.000
_cell.length_b   1.000
_cell.length_c   1.000
_cell.angle_alpha   90.00
_cell.angle_beta   90.00
_cell.angle_gamma   90.00
#
_symmetry.space_group_name_H-M   'P 1'
#
loop_
_entity.id
_entity.type
_entity.pdbx_description
1 polymer ?
#
loop_
_entity_poly.entity_id
_entity_poly.type
_entity_poly.pdbx_seq_one_letter_code
_entity_poly.pdbx_strand_id
1 'polypeptide(L)'
;MQFNVELLLLALAPVFLLCIGWEAWHLARTRPGEHVYNLRDTLCNAALALMHQGADKIAWIFVIPVYAYCYAHYRLVTWDATWIAFAVLFVAQDLLYYVFHRCSHRVRWLWAAHVVHHSSERLNFSTAMRQSLMYPIAGMWAFWLPLAFLGFPPQQIVGIVLINLAFQFFVHTQTIPKLGWLEYVLNTPSIHRAHHARNPRYIDRNYAGVLVIWDRLFGSYVDEDPRDPPEYGIVEPLRSNNPLVATFHEWRSMAADAIGVEGWRNKLRAVFGPPEWASAYHARVAHARAQSDEPPALAAAPRER
;
A
#
# COMPACT_ATOMS: atom_id res chain seq x y z
N MET A 1 -16.63 -21.19 16.37
CA MET A 1 -16.99 -21.27 14.94
C MET A 1 -15.78 -21.73 14.15
N GLN A 2 -15.84 -22.87 13.46
CA GLN A 2 -14.85 -23.21 12.44
C GLN A 2 -15.19 -22.42 11.19
N PHE A 3 -14.54 -21.28 11.00
CA PHE A 3 -14.73 -20.44 9.83
C PHE A 3 -13.85 -20.97 8.71
N ASN A 4 -14.46 -21.54 7.66
CA ASN A 4 -13.69 -21.97 6.49
C ASN A 4 -13.37 -20.75 5.62
N VAL A 5 -12.21 -20.18 5.88
CA VAL A 5 -11.67 -19.01 5.20
C VAL A 5 -11.63 -19.18 3.68
N GLU A 6 -11.31 -20.38 3.20
CA GLU A 6 -11.23 -20.66 1.76
C GLU A 6 -12.61 -20.56 1.10
N LEU A 7 -13.65 -20.98 1.81
CA LEU A 7 -15.03 -20.88 1.32
C LEU A 7 -15.49 -19.41 1.23
N LEU A 8 -15.06 -18.55 2.17
CA LEU A 8 -15.33 -17.11 2.09
C LEU A 8 -14.70 -16.51 0.83
N LEU A 9 -13.43 -16.81 0.56
CA LEU A 9 -12.73 -16.29 -0.63
C LEU A 9 -13.35 -16.80 -1.93
N LEU A 10 -13.70 -18.08 -1.98
CA LEU A 10 -14.38 -18.66 -3.14
C LEU A 10 -15.76 -18.03 -3.37
N ALA A 11 -16.49 -17.70 -2.30
CA ALA A 11 -17.79 -17.03 -2.40
C ALA A 11 -17.67 -15.56 -2.85
N LEU A 12 -16.62 -14.85 -2.42
CA LEU A 12 -16.41 -13.44 -2.77
C LEU A 12 -15.85 -13.25 -4.19
N ALA A 13 -15.09 -14.21 -4.73
CA ALA A 13 -14.48 -14.06 -6.05
C ALA A 13 -15.51 -13.77 -7.18
N PRO A 14 -16.65 -14.50 -7.30
CA PRO A 14 -17.71 -14.14 -8.25
C PRO A 14 -18.28 -12.74 -8.00
N VAL A 15 -18.46 -12.34 -6.75
CA VAL A 15 -18.96 -11.00 -6.40
C VAL A 15 -17.99 -9.92 -6.88
N PHE A 16 -16.69 -10.09 -6.64
CA PHE A 16 -15.68 -9.15 -7.10
C PHE A 16 -15.63 -9.05 -8.63
N LEU A 17 -15.72 -10.19 -9.33
CA LEU A 17 -15.76 -10.21 -10.80
C LEU A 17 -17.03 -9.52 -11.34
N LEU A 18 -18.18 -9.71 -10.70
CA LEU A 18 -19.42 -9.02 -11.05
C LEU A 18 -19.30 -7.51 -10.81
N CYS A 19 -18.71 -7.08 -9.70
CA CYS A 19 -18.47 -5.66 -9.41
C CYS A 19 -17.53 -5.03 -10.45
N ILE A 20 -16.42 -5.70 -10.80
CA ILE A 20 -15.49 -5.25 -11.84
C ILE A 20 -16.22 -5.14 -13.19
N GLY A 21 -16.96 -6.18 -13.59
CA GLY A 21 -17.70 -6.20 -14.85
C GLY A 21 -18.78 -5.12 -14.92
N TRP A 22 -19.53 -4.93 -13.84
CA TRP A 22 -20.54 -3.88 -13.73
C TRP A 22 -19.93 -2.49 -13.78
N GLU A 23 -18.86 -2.23 -13.03
CA GLU A 23 -18.20 -0.91 -13.01
C GLU A 23 -17.59 -0.58 -14.38
N ALA A 24 -16.92 -1.54 -15.02
CA ALA A 24 -16.38 -1.38 -16.37
C ALA A 24 -17.48 -1.05 -17.39
N TRP A 25 -18.60 -1.78 -17.34
CA TRP A 25 -19.78 -1.53 -18.17
C TRP A 25 -20.39 -0.15 -17.92
N HIS A 26 -20.54 0.23 -16.64
CA HIS A 26 -21.14 1.49 -16.23
C HIS A 26 -20.30 2.69 -16.69
N LEU A 27 -18.99 2.66 -16.40
CA LEU A 27 -18.05 3.74 -16.75
C LEU A 27 -17.84 3.87 -18.25
N ALA A 28 -17.88 2.76 -19.00
CA ALA A 28 -17.85 2.82 -20.46
C ALA A 28 -19.04 3.59 -21.07
N ARG A 29 -20.17 3.68 -20.35
CA ARG A 29 -21.37 4.39 -20.80
C ARG A 29 -21.48 5.81 -20.27
N THR A 30 -21.08 6.04 -19.02
CA THR A 30 -21.22 7.36 -18.38
C THR A 30 -19.99 8.25 -18.59
N ARG A 31 -18.81 7.65 -18.75
CA ARG A 31 -17.51 8.35 -18.87
C ARG A 31 -16.60 7.73 -19.94
N PRO A 32 -17.06 7.57 -21.21
CA PRO A 32 -16.31 6.88 -22.25
C PRO A 32 -14.93 7.49 -22.57
N GLY A 33 -14.77 8.81 -22.39
CA GLY A 33 -13.51 9.52 -22.67
C GLY A 33 -12.43 9.41 -21.58
N GLU A 34 -12.78 8.96 -20.38
CA GLU A 34 -11.83 8.86 -19.26
C GLU A 34 -11.00 7.56 -19.30
N HIS A 35 -11.44 6.54 -20.05
CA HIS A 35 -10.76 5.24 -20.19
C HIS A 35 -10.28 4.65 -18.85
N VAL A 36 -11.15 4.72 -17.82
CA VAL A 36 -10.88 4.25 -16.44
C VAL A 36 -10.53 2.76 -16.39
N TYR A 37 -11.09 1.96 -17.30
CA TYR A 37 -10.70 0.57 -17.51
C TYR A 37 -9.84 0.44 -18.77
N ASN A 38 -8.76 -0.32 -18.65
CA ASN A 38 -7.89 -0.67 -19.77
C ASN A 38 -7.53 -2.16 -19.66
N LEU A 39 -7.76 -2.92 -20.73
CA LEU A 39 -7.55 -4.36 -20.72
C LEU A 39 -6.12 -4.76 -20.33
N ARG A 40 -5.09 -4.02 -20.78
CA ARG A 40 -3.69 -4.35 -20.45
C ARG A 40 -3.39 -4.13 -18.97
N ASP A 41 -3.91 -3.04 -18.38
CA ASP A 41 -3.73 -2.79 -16.94
C ASP A 41 -4.55 -3.77 -16.10
N THR A 42 -5.79 -4.08 -16.49
CA THR A 42 -6.63 -5.06 -15.79
C THR A 42 -6.02 -6.47 -15.83
N LEU A 43 -5.44 -6.89 -16.97
CA LEU A 43 -4.69 -8.15 -17.05
C LEU A 43 -3.41 -8.11 -16.21
N CYS A 44 -2.73 -6.96 -16.12
CA CYS A 44 -1.59 -6.77 -15.22
C CYS A 44 -2.02 -6.96 -13.75
N ASN A 45 -3.12 -6.33 -13.34
CA ASN A 45 -3.68 -6.46 -11.98
C ASN A 45 -4.03 -7.91 -11.66
N ALA A 46 -4.67 -8.62 -12.59
CA ALA A 46 -5.00 -10.04 -12.41
C ALA A 46 -3.75 -10.93 -12.30
N ALA A 47 -2.73 -10.70 -13.13
CA ALA A 47 -1.47 -11.43 -13.07
C ALA A 47 -0.73 -11.20 -11.74
N LEU A 48 -0.66 -9.94 -11.28
CA LEU A 48 -0.10 -9.57 -9.99
C LEU A 48 -0.82 -10.26 -8.83
N ALA A 49 -2.15 -10.30 -8.86
CA ALA A 49 -2.95 -11.01 -7.86
C ALA A 49 -2.61 -12.50 -7.77
N LEU A 50 -2.49 -13.18 -8.93
CA LEU A 50 -2.14 -14.60 -8.97
C LEU A 50 -0.72 -14.86 -8.46
N MET A 51 0.24 -14.00 -8.83
CA MET A 51 1.61 -14.11 -8.33
C MET A 51 1.69 -13.87 -6.82
N HIS A 52 0.97 -12.86 -6.31
CA HIS A 52 0.88 -12.58 -4.88
C HIS A 52 0.27 -13.77 -4.11
N GLN A 53 -0.85 -14.31 -4.58
CA GLN A 53 -1.47 -15.51 -3.96
C GLN A 53 -0.53 -16.72 -3.96
N GLY A 54 0.24 -16.92 -5.04
CA GLY A 54 1.26 -17.96 -5.11
C GLY A 54 2.37 -17.77 -4.07
N ALA A 55 2.90 -16.54 -3.96
CA ALA A 55 3.92 -16.19 -2.99
C ALA A 55 3.43 -16.35 -1.54
N ASP A 56 2.21 -15.92 -1.24
CA ASP A 56 1.59 -16.07 0.08
C ASP A 56 1.45 -17.53 0.48
N LYS A 57 0.95 -18.40 -0.42
CA LYS A 57 0.82 -19.84 -0.16
C LYS A 57 2.16 -20.51 0.11
N ILE A 58 3.22 -20.12 -0.61
CA ILE A 58 4.58 -20.60 -0.34
C ILE A 58 5.04 -20.12 1.05
N ALA A 59 4.83 -18.84 1.35
CA ALA A 59 5.21 -18.26 2.64
C ALA A 59 4.47 -18.90 3.82
N TRP A 60 3.22 -19.34 3.65
CA TRP A 60 2.43 -20.02 4.69
C TRP A 60 3.10 -21.27 5.24
N ILE A 61 3.92 -21.97 4.45
CA ILE A 61 4.72 -23.13 4.90
C ILE A 61 5.60 -22.75 6.11
N PHE A 62 6.08 -21.51 6.15
CA PHE A 62 6.88 -20.98 7.26
C PHE A 62 6.05 -20.14 8.24
N VAL A 63 5.22 -19.22 7.72
CA VAL A 63 4.51 -18.23 8.53
C VAL A 63 3.49 -18.89 9.46
N ILE A 64 2.71 -19.87 8.99
CA ILE A 64 1.69 -20.51 9.83
C ILE A 64 2.31 -21.25 11.02
N PRO A 65 3.39 -22.05 10.86
CA PRO A 65 4.12 -22.60 12.00
C PRO A 65 4.65 -21.56 12.99
N VAL A 66 5.18 -20.42 12.52
CA VAL A 66 5.63 -19.34 13.42
C VAL A 66 4.47 -18.82 14.27
N TYR A 67 3.33 -18.51 13.64
CA TYR A 67 2.14 -18.08 14.35
C TYR A 67 1.61 -19.14 15.33
N ALA A 68 1.57 -20.40 14.92
CA ALA A 68 1.13 -21.51 15.76
C ALA A 68 2.05 -21.68 16.97
N TYR A 69 3.37 -21.57 16.78
CA TYR A 69 4.35 -21.62 17.86
C TYR A 69 4.19 -20.44 18.83
N CYS A 70 4.07 -19.21 18.32
CA CYS A 70 3.81 -18.03 19.13
C CYS A 70 2.52 -18.16 19.96
N TYR A 71 1.43 -18.60 19.32
CA TYR A 71 0.15 -18.84 19.99
C TYR A 71 0.24 -19.96 21.06
N ALA A 72 0.93 -21.06 20.75
CA ALA A 72 1.03 -22.21 21.65
C ALA A 72 1.83 -21.88 22.93
N HIS A 73 2.92 -21.13 22.80
CA HIS A 73 3.90 -20.92 23.87
C HIS A 73 3.88 -19.53 24.51
N TYR A 74 3.37 -18.50 23.83
CA TYR A 74 3.52 -17.11 24.26
C TYR A 74 2.19 -16.32 24.27
N ARG A 75 1.03 -16.96 24.09
CA ARG A 75 -0.24 -16.25 24.21
C ARG A 75 -0.46 -15.75 25.65
N LEU A 76 -0.90 -14.50 25.76
CA LEU A 76 -1.18 -13.83 27.03
C LEU A 76 -2.59 -14.12 27.54
N VAL A 77 -3.53 -14.31 26.61
CA VAL A 77 -4.95 -14.53 26.90
C VAL A 77 -5.42 -15.75 26.11
N THR A 78 -6.46 -16.42 26.58
CA THR A 78 -7.20 -17.40 25.78
C THR A 78 -8.62 -16.90 25.62
N TRP A 79 -9.08 -16.76 24.38
CA TRP A 79 -10.39 -16.21 24.08
C TRP A 79 -11.42 -17.31 23.87
N ASP A 80 -12.58 -17.15 24.49
CA ASP A 80 -13.78 -17.86 24.09
C ASP A 80 -14.33 -17.28 22.78
N ALA A 81 -14.99 -18.12 21.99
CA ALA A 81 -15.60 -17.71 20.72
C ALA A 81 -16.86 -16.84 20.95
N THR A 82 -16.64 -15.58 21.30
CA THR A 82 -17.67 -14.59 21.62
C THR A 82 -17.62 -13.40 20.66
N TRP A 83 -18.70 -12.62 20.63
CA TRP A 83 -18.73 -11.36 19.87
C TRP A 83 -17.72 -10.33 20.39
N ILE A 84 -17.39 -10.36 21.68
CA ILE A 84 -16.36 -9.50 22.27
C ILE A 84 -14.98 -9.88 21.72
N ALA A 85 -14.65 -11.17 21.69
CA ALA A 85 -13.39 -11.64 21.11
C ALA A 85 -13.27 -11.24 19.63
N PHE A 86 -14.35 -11.38 18.86
CA PHE A 86 -14.39 -10.92 17.47
C PHE A 86 -14.18 -9.41 17.33
N ALA A 87 -14.86 -8.60 18.15
CA ALA A 87 -14.71 -7.14 18.10
C ALA A 87 -13.29 -6.70 18.47
N VAL A 88 -12.69 -7.31 19.49
CA VAL A 88 -11.29 -7.04 19.86
C VAL A 88 -10.33 -7.45 18.73
N LEU A 89 -10.52 -8.63 18.15
CA LEU A 89 -9.71 -9.11 17.02
C LEU A 89 -9.82 -8.16 15.83
N PHE A 90 -11.04 -7.73 15.47
CA PHE A 90 -11.30 -6.81 14.38
C PHE A 90 -10.60 -5.46 14.60
N VAL A 91 -10.81 -4.83 15.76
CA VAL A 91 -10.21 -3.51 16.06
C VAL A 91 -8.69 -3.60 16.13
N ALA A 92 -8.15 -4.64 16.77
CA ALA A 92 -6.70 -4.85 16.86
C ALA A 92 -6.08 -5.12 15.48
N GLN A 93 -6.71 -5.96 14.66
CA GLN A 93 -6.23 -6.23 13.31
C GLN A 93 -6.27 -4.97 12.44
N ASP A 94 -7.33 -4.17 12.51
CA ASP A 94 -7.48 -2.96 11.70
C ASP A 94 -6.45 -1.88 12.10
N LEU A 95 -6.14 -1.75 13.40
CA LEU A 95 -5.03 -0.92 13.87
C LEU A 95 -3.68 -1.43 13.33
N LEU A 96 -3.42 -2.74 13.40
CA LEU A 96 -2.17 -3.32 12.89
C LEU A 96 -2.05 -3.16 11.37
N TYR A 97 -3.16 -3.21 10.64
CA TYR A 97 -3.21 -2.86 9.22
C TYR A 97 -2.84 -1.38 9.01
N TYR A 98 -3.43 -0.45 9.77
CA TYR A 98 -3.08 0.98 9.68
C TYR A 98 -1.57 1.20 9.90
N VAL A 99 -0.98 0.54 10.91
CA VAL A 99 0.46 0.63 11.19
C VAL A 99 1.28 0.05 10.03
N PHE A 100 0.93 -1.15 9.55
CA PHE A 100 1.56 -1.76 8.38
C PHE A 100 1.52 -0.82 7.17
N HIS A 101 0.35 -0.25 6.89
CA HIS A 101 0.12 0.56 5.72
C HIS A 101 0.90 1.87 5.80
N ARG A 102 0.85 2.56 6.94
CA ARG A 102 1.68 3.74 7.19
C ARG A 102 3.17 3.43 7.09
N CYS A 103 3.65 2.34 7.66
CA CYS A 103 5.05 1.92 7.52
C CYS A 103 5.41 1.63 6.05
N SER A 104 4.47 1.10 5.27
CA SER A 104 4.65 0.81 3.84
C SER A 104 4.82 2.06 2.98
N HIS A 105 4.34 3.20 3.44
CA HIS A 105 4.59 4.49 2.79
C HIS A 105 5.82 5.23 3.36
N ARG A 106 6.20 4.95 4.62
CA ARG A 106 7.28 5.68 5.32
C ARG A 106 8.63 4.96 5.39
N VAL A 107 8.70 3.69 4.99
CA VAL A 107 9.92 2.87 4.98
C VAL A 107 10.12 2.29 3.59
N ARG A 108 11.20 2.69 2.89
CA ARG A 108 11.39 2.35 1.48
C ARG A 108 11.42 0.84 1.19
N TRP A 109 11.95 0.02 2.08
CA TRP A 109 11.90 -1.45 1.96
C TRP A 109 10.46 -1.98 1.85
N LEU A 110 9.54 -1.46 2.66
CA LEU A 110 8.13 -1.84 2.62
C LEU A 110 7.43 -1.19 1.43
N TRP A 111 7.79 0.06 1.11
CA TRP A 111 7.33 0.74 -0.11
C TRP A 111 7.70 -0.04 -1.37
N ALA A 112 8.87 -0.67 -1.44
CA ALA A 112 9.28 -1.46 -2.60
C ALA A 112 8.32 -2.64 -2.87
N ALA A 113 7.67 -3.19 -1.84
CA ALA A 113 6.56 -4.14 -2.03
C ALA A 113 5.24 -3.42 -2.35
N HIS A 114 4.96 -2.30 -1.68
CA HIS A 114 3.65 -1.65 -1.71
C HIS A 114 3.40 -0.76 -2.94
N VAL A 115 4.44 -0.13 -3.51
CA VAL A 115 4.38 0.77 -4.67
C VAL A 115 3.67 0.16 -5.87
N VAL A 116 3.72 -1.17 -6.02
CA VAL A 116 3.01 -1.91 -7.06
C VAL A 116 1.53 -1.57 -7.04
N HIS A 117 0.94 -1.49 -5.85
CA HIS A 117 -0.47 -1.16 -5.63
C HIS A 117 -0.84 0.23 -6.13
N HIS A 118 0.03 1.21 -5.88
CA HIS A 118 -0.15 2.60 -6.29
C HIS A 118 0.27 2.88 -7.74
N SER A 119 0.99 1.96 -8.39
CA SER A 119 1.60 2.21 -9.70
C SER A 119 0.62 2.31 -10.87
N SER A 120 -0.65 1.92 -10.71
CA SER A 120 -1.64 2.10 -11.78
C SER A 120 -2.10 3.56 -11.82
N GLU A 121 -2.06 4.15 -13.02
CA GLU A 121 -2.62 5.48 -13.31
C GLU A 121 -4.17 5.42 -13.41
N ARG A 122 -4.77 4.26 -13.15
CA ARG A 122 -6.22 4.04 -13.20
C ARG A 122 -6.67 3.40 -11.89
N LEU A 123 -7.52 4.11 -11.15
CA LEU A 123 -8.17 3.57 -9.97
C LEU A 123 -9.56 3.03 -10.32
N ASN A 124 -9.77 1.74 -10.12
CA ASN A 124 -11.03 1.03 -10.31
C ASN A 124 -11.02 -0.26 -9.47
N PHE A 125 -12.11 -1.04 -9.47
CA PHE A 125 -12.17 -2.24 -8.61
C PHE A 125 -11.08 -3.26 -8.91
N SER A 126 -10.56 -3.34 -10.15
CA SER A 126 -9.45 -4.25 -10.45
C SER A 126 -8.13 -3.81 -9.80
N THR A 127 -7.97 -2.53 -9.45
CA THR A 127 -6.78 -2.00 -8.76
C THR A 127 -6.58 -2.65 -7.40
N ALA A 128 -7.66 -3.07 -6.71
CA ALA A 128 -7.58 -3.81 -5.45
C ALA A 128 -6.75 -5.11 -5.58
N MET A 129 -6.76 -5.72 -6.78
CA MET A 129 -6.04 -6.96 -7.08
C MET A 129 -4.54 -6.73 -7.35
N ARG A 130 -4.10 -5.47 -7.48
CA ARG A 130 -2.73 -5.10 -7.84
C ARG A 130 -1.77 -5.23 -6.66
N GLN A 131 -1.53 -6.46 -6.21
CA GLN A 131 -0.68 -6.77 -5.06
C GLN A 131 0.68 -7.33 -5.49
N SER A 132 1.74 -6.98 -4.78
CA SER A 132 3.09 -7.45 -5.08
C SER A 132 3.35 -8.85 -4.56
N LEU A 133 4.03 -9.68 -5.35
CA LEU A 133 4.52 -10.98 -4.88
C LEU A 133 5.60 -10.86 -3.79
N MET A 134 6.15 -9.66 -3.56
CA MET A 134 7.20 -9.42 -2.58
C MET A 134 6.70 -9.16 -1.15
N TYR A 135 5.39 -9.03 -0.92
CA TYR A 135 4.86 -8.75 0.43
C TYR A 135 5.33 -9.73 1.52
N PRO A 136 5.33 -11.07 1.31
CA PRO A 136 5.83 -11.99 2.33
C PRO A 136 7.30 -11.79 2.67
N ILE A 137 8.13 -11.51 1.65
CA ILE A 137 9.57 -11.27 1.80
C ILE A 137 9.81 -9.93 2.49
N ALA A 138 8.98 -8.92 2.18
CA ALA A 138 9.05 -7.62 2.83
C ALA A 138 8.66 -7.67 4.32
N GLY A 139 8.11 -8.79 4.81
CA GLY A 139 7.77 -9.00 6.21
C GLY A 139 6.37 -8.54 6.58
N MET A 140 5.46 -8.40 5.61
CA MET A 140 4.06 -8.00 5.84
C MET A 140 3.40 -8.81 6.96
N TRP A 141 3.62 -10.13 6.97
CA TRP A 141 3.07 -11.03 7.98
C TRP A 141 3.52 -10.73 9.42
N ALA A 142 4.64 -10.05 9.64
CA ALA A 142 5.11 -9.75 10.99
C ALA A 142 4.20 -8.74 11.72
N PHE A 143 3.48 -7.89 10.98
CA PHE A 143 2.59 -6.88 11.55
C PHE A 143 1.37 -7.46 12.27
N TRP A 144 0.90 -8.64 11.89
CA TRP A 144 -0.22 -9.33 12.59
C TRP A 144 0.24 -10.36 13.63
N LEU A 145 1.54 -10.60 13.77
CA LEU A 145 2.09 -11.51 14.77
C LEU A 145 1.68 -11.14 16.21
N PRO A 146 1.57 -9.84 16.59
CA PRO A 146 0.99 -9.43 17.88
C PRO A 146 -0.35 -10.09 18.22
N LEU A 147 -1.19 -10.41 17.23
CA LEU A 147 -2.48 -11.05 17.47
C LEU A 147 -2.34 -12.49 18.02
N ALA A 148 -1.27 -13.20 17.65
CA ALA A 148 -0.99 -14.53 18.19
C ALA A 148 -0.61 -14.45 19.67
N PHE A 149 0.19 -13.43 20.05
CA PHE A 149 0.51 -13.13 21.45
C PHE A 149 -0.73 -12.67 22.23
N LEU A 150 -1.66 -11.94 21.60
CA LEU A 150 -2.96 -11.61 22.19
C LEU A 150 -3.89 -12.81 22.34
N GLY A 151 -3.51 -13.99 21.86
CA GLY A 151 -4.28 -15.23 22.06
C GLY A 151 -5.29 -15.55 20.99
N PHE A 152 -5.16 -14.98 19.79
CA PHE A 152 -5.97 -15.38 18.66
C PHE A 152 -5.28 -16.50 17.87
N PRO A 153 -5.96 -17.63 17.59
CA PRO A 153 -5.38 -18.71 16.82
C PRO A 153 -5.11 -18.28 15.37
N PRO A 154 -4.10 -18.86 14.69
CA PRO A 154 -3.69 -18.44 13.35
C PRO A 154 -4.83 -18.38 12.33
N GLN A 155 -5.77 -19.33 12.37
CA GLN A 155 -6.91 -19.38 11.45
C GLN A 155 -7.85 -18.17 11.62
N GLN A 156 -8.05 -17.70 12.86
CA GLN A 156 -8.86 -16.51 13.10
C GLN A 156 -8.14 -15.25 12.62
N ILE A 157 -6.82 -15.17 12.81
CA ILE A 157 -6.01 -14.05 12.33
C ILE A 157 -6.07 -13.95 10.81
N VAL A 158 -5.85 -15.06 10.10
CA VAL A 158 -5.98 -15.11 8.63
C VAL A 158 -7.38 -14.71 8.20
N GLY A 159 -8.41 -15.24 8.87
CA GLY A 159 -9.80 -14.91 8.57
C GLY A 159 -10.11 -13.42 8.70
N ILE A 160 -9.67 -12.77 9.78
CA ILE A 160 -9.95 -11.34 9.99
C ILE A 160 -9.16 -10.44 9.03
N VAL A 161 -7.92 -10.82 8.67
CA VAL A 161 -7.14 -10.10 7.64
C VAL A 161 -7.87 -10.16 6.30
N LEU A 162 -8.42 -11.30 5.92
CA LEU A 162 -9.16 -11.44 4.67
C LEU A 162 -10.50 -10.72 4.67
N ILE A 163 -11.18 -10.63 5.81
CA ILE A 163 -12.38 -9.77 5.95
C ILE A 163 -12.00 -8.30 5.72
N ASN A 164 -10.87 -7.85 6.29
CA ASN A 164 -10.37 -6.50 6.09
C ASN A 164 -10.03 -6.23 4.61
N LEU A 165 -9.28 -7.13 3.96
CA LEU A 165 -8.96 -7.02 2.53
C LEU A 165 -10.20 -7.09 1.63
N ALA A 166 -11.20 -7.91 1.99
CA ALA A 166 -12.47 -7.98 1.28
C ALA A 166 -13.25 -6.66 1.35
N PHE A 167 -13.24 -5.99 2.51
CA PHE A 167 -13.77 -4.63 2.62
C PHE A 167 -13.00 -3.66 1.73
N GLN A 168 -11.67 -3.73 1.75
CA GLN A 168 -10.82 -2.83 0.98
C GLN A 168 -11.04 -2.93 -0.53
N PHE A 169 -11.47 -4.09 -1.06
CA PHE A 169 -11.89 -4.18 -2.46
C PHE A 169 -12.91 -3.08 -2.83
N PHE A 170 -13.91 -2.85 -1.98
CA PHE A 170 -15.02 -1.95 -2.27
C PHE A 170 -14.65 -0.45 -2.21
N VAL A 171 -13.52 -0.09 -1.60
CA VAL A 171 -13.06 1.31 -1.58
C VAL A 171 -12.31 1.71 -2.85
N HIS A 172 -11.95 0.75 -3.72
CA HIS A 172 -11.23 1.01 -4.97
C HIS A 172 -12.21 1.37 -6.10
N THR A 173 -12.84 2.53 -6.03
CA THR A 173 -13.75 2.96 -7.10
C THR A 173 -13.85 4.48 -7.20
N GLN A 174 -14.05 4.94 -8.43
CA GLN A 174 -14.37 6.33 -8.75
C GLN A 174 -15.88 6.57 -8.93
N THR A 175 -16.72 5.54 -8.77
CA THR A 175 -18.17 5.64 -9.00
C THR A 175 -18.94 6.15 -7.80
N ILE A 176 -18.42 5.95 -6.60
CA ILE A 176 -19.11 6.30 -5.36
C ILE A 176 -18.68 7.69 -4.91
N PRO A 177 -19.61 8.65 -4.76
CA PRO A 177 -19.31 9.99 -4.27
C PRO A 177 -18.98 9.97 -2.78
N LYS A 178 -18.78 11.14 -2.17
CA LYS A 178 -18.65 11.24 -0.71
C LYS A 178 -19.90 10.70 0.00
N LEU A 179 -19.69 9.98 1.09
CA LEU A 179 -20.75 9.29 1.84
C LEU A 179 -21.19 10.03 3.13
N GLY A 180 -20.77 11.28 3.28
CA GLY A 180 -21.18 12.13 4.40
C GLY A 180 -20.73 11.57 5.75
N TRP A 181 -21.68 11.29 6.65
CA TRP A 181 -21.35 10.87 8.02
C TRP A 181 -20.58 9.54 8.09
N LEU A 182 -20.72 8.67 7.09
CA LEU A 182 -19.98 7.40 7.03
C LEU A 182 -18.47 7.62 6.96
N GLU A 183 -18.00 8.74 6.41
CA GLU A 183 -16.58 9.11 6.30
C GLU A 183 -15.94 9.49 7.64
N TYR A 184 -16.73 9.56 8.72
CA TYR A 184 -16.22 9.72 10.08
C TYR A 184 -15.96 8.37 10.77
N VAL A 185 -16.48 7.28 10.21
CA VAL A 185 -16.39 5.93 10.82
C VAL A 185 -15.60 4.97 9.93
N LEU A 186 -15.92 4.93 8.64
CA LEU A 186 -15.35 3.99 7.69
C LEU A 186 -14.36 4.67 6.73
N ASN A 187 -13.35 3.92 6.31
CA ASN A 187 -12.63 4.22 5.08
C ASN A 187 -13.61 4.05 3.92
N THR A 188 -13.80 5.10 3.14
CA THR A 188 -14.76 5.13 2.04
C THR A 188 -14.03 5.32 0.71
N PRO A 189 -14.71 5.12 -0.44
CA PRO A 189 -14.07 5.33 -1.73
C PRO A 189 -13.43 6.71 -1.90
N SER A 190 -14.01 7.80 -1.36
CA SER A 190 -13.42 9.14 -1.43
C SER A 190 -12.09 9.25 -0.67
N ILE A 191 -12.07 8.73 0.56
CA ILE A 191 -10.88 8.70 1.42
C ILE A 191 -9.76 7.88 0.75
N HIS A 192 -10.12 6.73 0.20
CA HIS A 192 -9.18 5.83 -0.47
C HIS A 192 -8.73 6.34 -1.84
N ARG A 193 -9.58 7.05 -2.59
CA ARG A 193 -9.17 7.77 -3.81
C ARG A 193 -8.08 8.79 -3.51
N ALA A 194 -8.28 9.61 -2.47
CA ALA A 194 -7.26 10.55 -2.02
C ALA A 194 -5.98 9.80 -1.64
N HIS A 195 -6.06 8.70 -0.90
CA HIS A 195 -4.89 7.88 -0.57
C HIS A 195 -4.07 7.42 -1.80
N HIS A 196 -4.74 7.00 -2.87
CA HIS A 196 -4.10 6.56 -4.11
C HIS A 196 -3.54 7.70 -4.98
N ALA A 197 -3.78 8.95 -4.60
CA ALA A 197 -3.45 10.10 -5.42
C ALA A 197 -1.98 10.50 -5.25
N ARG A 198 -1.35 10.91 -6.35
CA ARG A 198 0.01 11.45 -6.39
C ARG A 198 0.08 12.96 -6.20
N ASN A 199 -1.05 13.65 -6.07
CA ASN A 199 -1.06 15.09 -5.83
C ASN A 199 -0.32 15.39 -4.51
N PRO A 200 0.49 16.46 -4.43
CA PRO A 200 1.27 16.77 -3.22
C PRO A 200 0.46 16.84 -1.92
N ARG A 201 -0.82 17.23 -1.99
CA ARG A 201 -1.74 17.29 -0.85
C ARG A 201 -2.04 15.90 -0.25
N TYR A 202 -2.06 14.88 -1.08
CA TYR A 202 -2.56 13.56 -0.73
C TYR A 202 -1.46 12.52 -0.46
N ILE A 203 -0.23 12.81 -0.87
CA ILE A 203 0.93 11.96 -0.54
C ILE A 203 1.03 11.75 0.97
N ASP A 204 1.25 10.51 1.39
CA ASP A 204 1.41 10.11 2.79
C ASP A 204 0.17 10.43 3.68
N ARG A 205 -1.03 10.24 3.13
CA ARG A 205 -2.30 10.44 3.84
C ARG A 205 -3.23 9.22 3.74
N ASN A 206 -4.20 9.15 4.64
CA ASN A 206 -5.32 8.18 4.60
C ASN A 206 -4.90 6.70 4.56
N TYR A 207 -4.27 6.18 5.61
CA TYR A 207 -3.77 4.80 5.67
C TYR A 207 -4.77 3.76 6.21
N ALA A 208 -5.98 4.16 6.60
CA ALA A 208 -6.97 3.26 7.18
C ALA A 208 -7.35 2.09 6.26
N GLY A 209 -7.51 0.90 6.85
CA GLY A 209 -8.06 -0.26 6.15
C GLY A 209 -9.57 -0.17 6.12
N VAL A 210 -10.21 -0.39 7.28
CA VAL A 210 -11.67 -0.33 7.45
C VAL A 210 -12.09 0.91 8.24
N LEU A 211 -11.48 1.21 9.38
CA LEU A 211 -11.89 2.32 10.24
C LEU A 211 -11.02 3.57 10.01
N VAL A 212 -11.65 4.67 9.61
CA VAL A 212 -10.96 5.97 9.41
C VAL A 212 -10.47 6.60 10.72
N ILE A 213 -10.91 6.08 11.87
CA ILE A 213 -10.56 6.62 13.19
C ILE A 213 -9.04 6.72 13.40
N TRP A 214 -8.27 5.78 12.86
CA TRP A 214 -6.80 5.78 12.99
C TRP A 214 -6.17 6.96 12.27
N ASP A 215 -6.63 7.28 11.06
CA ASP A 215 -6.15 8.45 10.33
C ASP A 215 -6.43 9.76 11.06
N ARG A 216 -7.59 9.85 11.69
CA ARG A 216 -7.97 11.03 12.49
C ARG A 216 -7.15 11.12 13.77
N LEU A 217 -7.00 10.00 14.48
CA LEU A 217 -6.25 9.93 15.73
C LEU A 217 -4.77 10.26 15.55
N PHE A 218 -4.15 9.77 14.47
CA PHE A 218 -2.73 9.93 14.21
C PHE A 218 -2.39 11.03 13.18
N GLY A 219 -3.38 11.85 12.81
CA GLY A 219 -3.19 13.06 12.00
C GLY A 219 -2.83 12.84 10.53
N SER A 220 -3.11 11.66 9.98
CA SER A 220 -2.90 11.34 8.55
C SER A 220 -4.15 11.55 7.69
N TYR A 221 -5.31 11.86 8.28
CA TYR A 221 -6.52 12.13 7.53
C TYR A 221 -6.40 13.38 6.64
N VAL A 222 -6.82 13.24 5.37
CA VAL A 222 -7.04 14.34 4.45
C VAL A 222 -8.36 14.12 3.70
N ASP A 223 -9.11 15.19 3.53
CA ASP A 223 -10.34 15.18 2.74
C ASP A 223 -10.04 15.41 1.25
N GLU A 224 -10.77 14.69 0.39
CA GLU A 224 -10.75 14.85 -1.08
C GLU A 224 -11.28 16.25 -1.44
N ASP A 225 -10.46 17.10 -2.04
CA ASP A 225 -10.84 18.46 -2.44
C ASP A 225 -11.31 18.46 -3.91
N PRO A 226 -12.56 18.83 -4.21
CA PRO A 226 -13.04 18.93 -5.60
C PRO A 226 -12.25 19.92 -6.47
N ARG A 227 -11.49 20.84 -5.87
CA ARG A 227 -10.64 21.82 -6.58
C ARG A 227 -9.25 21.26 -6.90
N ASP A 228 -8.85 20.15 -6.29
CA ASP A 228 -7.61 19.42 -6.54
C ASP A 228 -7.96 17.92 -6.66
N PRO A 229 -8.64 17.51 -7.75
CA PRO A 229 -9.11 16.14 -7.89
C PRO A 229 -7.95 15.13 -7.91
N PRO A 230 -8.15 13.93 -7.34
CA PRO A 230 -7.12 12.87 -7.33
C PRO A 230 -6.56 12.53 -8.72
N GLU A 231 -5.24 12.65 -8.86
CA GLU A 231 -4.47 12.09 -9.98
C GLU A 231 -3.78 10.80 -9.53
N TYR A 232 -3.97 9.70 -10.25
CA TYR A 232 -3.45 8.39 -9.84
C TYR A 232 -2.10 8.04 -10.47
N GLY A 233 -1.50 6.97 -9.96
CA GLY A 233 -0.17 6.51 -10.31
C GLY A 233 0.86 6.92 -9.26
N ILE A 234 2.12 6.67 -9.57
CA ILE A 234 3.26 7.09 -8.73
C ILE A 234 3.88 8.37 -9.29
N VAL A 235 4.58 9.12 -8.44
CA VAL A 235 5.21 10.41 -8.79
C VAL A 235 6.14 10.28 -10.00
N GLU A 236 6.88 9.17 -10.07
CA GLU A 236 7.70 8.79 -11.22
C GLU A 236 7.00 7.66 -12.00
N PRO A 237 6.27 7.95 -13.08
CA PRO A 237 5.39 6.97 -13.72
C PRO A 237 6.13 5.73 -14.23
N LEU A 238 5.62 4.54 -13.89
CA LEU A 238 6.19 3.26 -14.30
C LEU A 238 6.19 3.04 -15.83
N ARG A 239 5.16 3.55 -16.53
CA ARG A 239 4.95 3.40 -17.98
C ARG A 239 5.03 1.96 -18.51
N SER A 240 4.58 0.97 -17.72
CA SER A 240 4.60 -0.45 -18.09
C SER A 240 3.42 -1.21 -17.50
N ASN A 241 2.88 -2.16 -18.29
CA ASN A 241 1.88 -3.14 -17.83
C ASN A 241 2.51 -4.54 -17.63
N ASN A 242 3.85 -4.62 -17.58
CA ASN A 242 4.53 -5.88 -17.26
C ASN A 242 4.55 -6.05 -15.73
N PRO A 243 3.94 -7.12 -15.19
CA PRO A 243 3.79 -7.27 -13.75
C PRO A 243 5.12 -7.57 -13.03
N LEU A 244 6.13 -8.11 -13.72
CA LEU A 244 7.48 -8.26 -13.17
C LEU A 244 8.20 -6.91 -13.08
N VAL A 245 8.02 -6.04 -14.09
CA VAL A 245 8.56 -4.67 -14.04
C VAL A 245 7.89 -3.90 -12.91
N ALA A 246 6.56 -3.97 -12.80
CA ALA A 246 5.82 -3.38 -11.69
C ALA A 246 6.33 -3.89 -10.34
N THR A 247 6.56 -5.19 -10.19
CA THR A 247 7.07 -5.79 -8.95
C THR A 247 8.47 -5.32 -8.59
N PHE A 248 9.42 -5.31 -9.54
CA PHE A 248 10.85 -5.22 -9.22
C PHE A 248 11.50 -3.85 -9.48
N HIS A 249 10.81 -2.86 -10.07
CA HIS A 249 11.40 -1.57 -10.39
C HIS A 249 11.96 -0.84 -9.15
N GLU A 250 11.17 -0.73 -8.08
CA GLU A 250 11.58 -0.03 -6.87
C GLU A 250 12.65 -0.80 -6.09
N TRP A 251 12.62 -2.13 -6.11
CA TRP A 251 13.70 -2.96 -5.53
C TRP A 251 15.04 -2.69 -6.21
N ARG A 252 15.05 -2.56 -7.55
CA ARG A 252 16.26 -2.25 -8.32
C ARG A 252 16.74 -0.83 -8.04
N SER A 253 15.81 0.14 -7.99
CA SER A 253 16.10 1.54 -7.65
C SER A 253 16.73 1.66 -6.26
N MET A 254 16.10 1.04 -5.26
CA MET A 254 16.59 1.00 -3.88
C MET A 254 17.95 0.32 -3.77
N ALA A 255 18.17 -0.80 -4.47
CA ALA A 255 19.47 -1.48 -4.47
C ALA A 255 20.57 -0.63 -5.11
N ALA A 256 20.27 0.05 -6.22
CA ALA A 256 21.21 0.97 -6.87
C ALA A 256 21.60 2.11 -5.92
N ASP A 257 20.64 2.70 -5.22
CA ASP A 257 20.91 3.74 -4.22
C ASP A 257 21.72 3.20 -3.04
N ALA A 258 21.35 2.05 -2.48
CA ALA A 258 22.09 1.44 -1.36
C ALA A 258 23.56 1.17 -1.69
N ILE A 259 23.88 0.92 -2.96
CA ILE A 259 25.25 0.74 -3.45
C ILE A 259 25.92 2.08 -3.73
N GLY A 260 25.23 2.98 -4.45
CA GLY A 260 25.79 4.19 -5.05
C GLY A 260 25.88 5.41 -4.14
N VAL A 261 25.08 5.50 -3.07
CA VAL A 261 25.16 6.65 -2.14
C VAL A 261 26.39 6.56 -1.24
N GLU A 262 26.99 7.71 -0.94
CA GLU A 262 28.19 7.81 -0.12
C GLU A 262 27.85 7.79 1.38
N GLY A 263 28.60 7.01 2.16
CA GLY A 263 28.46 6.94 3.62
C GLY A 263 27.41 5.93 4.12
N TRP A 264 27.76 5.15 5.15
CA TRP A 264 26.92 4.06 5.67
C TRP A 264 25.55 4.51 6.17
N ARG A 265 25.44 5.72 6.74
CA ARG A 265 24.15 6.30 7.17
C ARG A 265 23.21 6.54 6.01
N ASN A 266 23.75 7.02 4.88
CA ASN A 266 22.96 7.23 3.67
C ASN A 266 22.56 5.90 3.05
N LYS A 267 23.43 4.87 3.10
CA LYS A 267 23.07 3.51 2.66
C LYS A 267 21.91 2.92 3.47
N LEU A 268 21.92 3.10 4.80
CA LEU A 268 20.79 2.67 5.64
C LEU A 268 19.51 3.45 5.31
N ARG A 269 19.60 4.77 5.12
CA ARG A 269 18.44 5.60 4.73
C ARG A 269 17.93 5.28 3.33
N ALA A 270 18.80 4.87 2.41
CA ALA A 270 18.41 4.45 1.09
C ALA A 270 17.50 3.22 1.12
N VAL A 271 17.59 2.38 2.16
CA VAL A 271 16.78 1.16 2.31
C VAL A 271 15.61 1.35 3.30
N PHE A 272 15.85 1.99 4.44
CA PHE A 272 14.90 2.06 5.55
C PHE A 272 14.35 3.46 5.81
N GLY A 273 14.87 4.48 5.12
CA GLY A 273 14.33 5.84 5.18
C GLY A 273 13.02 5.98 4.40
N PRO A 274 12.37 7.14 4.52
CA PRO A 274 11.22 7.49 3.68
C PRO A 274 11.58 7.50 2.19
N PRO A 275 10.70 7.09 1.28
CA PRO A 275 10.97 7.08 -0.16
C PRO A 275 11.48 8.42 -0.70
N GLU A 276 10.93 9.54 -0.24
CA GLU A 276 11.30 10.89 -0.66
C GLU A 276 12.73 11.29 -0.30
N TRP A 277 13.37 10.58 0.64
CA TRP A 277 14.76 10.82 1.01
C TRP A 277 15.71 10.61 -0.17
N ALA A 278 15.46 9.59 -1.00
CA ALA A 278 16.34 9.27 -2.13
C ALA A 278 16.32 10.39 -3.17
N SER A 279 15.13 10.88 -3.54
CA SER A 279 14.97 12.02 -4.45
C SER A 279 15.67 13.28 -3.91
N ALA A 280 15.52 13.57 -2.61
CA ALA A 280 16.18 14.71 -1.97
C ALA A 280 17.70 14.55 -1.87
N TYR A 281 18.23 13.33 -1.73
CA TYR A 281 19.66 13.06 -1.76
C TYR A 281 20.23 13.35 -3.15
N HIS A 282 19.64 12.78 -4.20
CA HIS A 282 20.10 12.96 -5.57
C HIS A 282 20.04 14.43 -6.03
N ALA A 283 18.98 15.16 -5.66
CA ALA A 283 18.87 16.59 -5.93
C ALA A 283 20.01 17.39 -5.30
N ARG A 284 20.38 17.10 -4.04
CA ARG A 284 21.50 17.78 -3.36
C ARG A 284 22.85 17.46 -3.99
N VAL A 285 23.09 16.20 -4.36
CA VAL A 285 24.34 15.80 -5.01
C VAL A 285 24.46 16.44 -6.39
N ALA A 286 23.38 16.47 -7.18
CA ALA A 286 23.36 17.14 -8.47
C ALA A 286 23.65 18.64 -8.34
N HIS A 287 23.05 19.31 -7.35
CA HIS A 287 23.30 20.72 -7.09
C HIS A 287 24.75 21.02 -6.68
N ALA A 288 25.33 20.19 -5.80
CA ALA A 288 26.72 20.36 -5.38
C ALA A 288 27.72 20.18 -6.53
N ARG A 289 27.46 19.23 -7.44
CA ARG A 289 28.27 19.04 -8.66
C ARG A 289 28.19 20.23 -9.61
N ALA A 290 26.99 20.78 -9.81
CA ALA A 290 26.81 21.96 -10.64
C ALA A 290 27.57 23.19 -10.12
N GLN A 291 27.69 23.33 -8.79
CA GLN A 291 28.46 24.42 -8.16
C GLN A 291 29.97 24.21 -8.22
N SER A 292 30.46 22.97 -8.22
CA SER A 292 31.90 22.69 -8.34
C SER A 292 32.43 22.82 -9.76
N ASP A 293 31.56 22.68 -10.76
CA ASP A 293 31.90 22.77 -12.19
C ASP A 293 31.83 24.23 -12.71
N GLU A 294 31.40 25.19 -11.89
CA GLU A 294 31.43 26.62 -12.22
C GLU A 294 32.89 27.13 -12.13
N PRO A 295 33.46 27.73 -13.20
CA PRO A 295 34.83 28.23 -13.15
C PRO A 295 34.97 29.30 -12.05
N PRO A 296 36.07 29.32 -11.28
CA PRO A 296 36.25 30.30 -10.22
C PRO A 296 36.07 31.70 -10.79
N ALA A 297 35.19 32.48 -10.15
CA ALA A 297 34.94 33.87 -10.52
C ALA A 297 36.29 34.58 -10.64
N LEU A 298 36.63 35.05 -11.86
CA LEU A 298 37.81 35.86 -12.13
C LEU A 298 37.82 37.00 -11.11
N ALA A 299 38.73 36.90 -10.14
CA ALA A 299 38.97 37.96 -9.18
C ALA A 299 39.23 39.23 -9.99
N ALA A 300 38.31 40.19 -9.91
CA ALA A 300 38.43 41.45 -10.60
C ALA A 300 39.76 42.08 -10.15
N ALA A 301 40.70 42.19 -11.09
CA ALA A 301 41.99 42.82 -10.85
C ALA A 301 41.75 44.22 -10.26
N PRO A 302 42.52 44.64 -9.24
CA PRO A 302 42.38 45.98 -8.68
C PRO A 302 42.64 46.98 -9.80
N ARG A 303 41.70 47.90 -10.04
CA ARG A 303 41.95 49.06 -10.90
C ARG A 303 42.98 49.94 -10.20
N GLU A 304 44.22 49.90 -10.66
CA GLU A 304 45.25 50.89 -10.30
C GLU A 304 44.75 52.29 -10.71
N ARG A 305 44.92 53.26 -9.80
CA ARG A 305 44.74 54.70 -10.02
C ARG A 305 46.10 55.36 -10.13
#